data_AF-A0A9E2RAP2-F1
#
_entry.id   AF-A0A9E2RAP2-F1
#
_cell.length_a   1.000
_cell.length_b   1.000
_cell.length_c   1.000
_cell.angle_alpha   90.00
_cell.angle_beta   90.00
_cell.angle_gamma   90.00
#
_symmetry.space_group_name_H-M   'P 1'
#
loop_
_entity.id
_entity.type
_entity.pdbx_description
1 polymer ?
#
loop_
_entity_poly.entity_id
_entity_poly.type
_entity_poly.pdbx_seq_one_letter_code
_entity_poly.pdbx_strand_id
1 'polypeptide(L)'
;MIGTANSLNGISTSVSVLRNIVIRNGAVSGWTVTGIDLFSSLSTNSQIIDVHSSGNGVHGIQIGRGGTIRDCTATYNTGSGIVCEAGCVIIGSSSGSNTANGFVAGSICVISDCSAYLNGGSGFTTESSCTLRNCSSSNNSLYGIRATIGSNVQQCTANFNNLSGIWVNIGGAIAGCTAYGNVQNGIMIGIGGSVIDCTLYAN
;
A
#
# COMPACT_ATOMS: atom_id res chain seq x y z
N MET A 1 -3.66 12.17 18.09
CA MET A 1 -4.98 12.82 18.16
C MET A 1 -6.06 11.78 17.96
N ILE A 2 -7.15 11.86 18.73
CA ILE A 2 -8.27 10.91 18.68
C ILE A 2 -9.52 11.62 18.18
N GLY A 3 -10.20 11.05 17.18
CA GLY A 3 -11.46 11.55 16.64
C GLY A 3 -12.66 11.16 17.50
N THR A 4 -13.75 11.91 17.35
CA THR A 4 -15.06 11.64 17.96
C THR A 4 -16.13 11.48 16.87
N ALA A 5 -17.35 11.10 17.25
CA ALA A 5 -18.48 11.08 16.32
C ALA A 5 -18.62 12.43 15.58
N ASN A 6 -18.89 12.37 14.28
CA ASN A 6 -18.96 13.50 13.33
C ASN A 6 -17.65 14.27 13.07
N SER A 7 -16.49 13.75 13.49
CA SER A 7 -15.18 14.37 13.19
C SER A 7 -14.78 14.18 11.73
N LEU A 8 -14.18 15.19 11.09
CA LEU A 8 -13.69 15.11 9.70
C LEU A 8 -12.36 14.32 9.61
N ASN A 9 -11.46 14.71 8.69
CA ASN A 9 -10.10 14.16 8.66
C ASN A 9 -9.33 14.53 9.94
N GLY A 10 -8.41 13.66 10.37
CA GLY A 10 -7.56 13.96 11.54
C GLY A 10 -6.52 15.03 11.26
N ILE A 11 -5.82 14.93 10.12
CA ILE A 11 -4.95 15.98 9.59
C ILE A 11 -5.26 16.16 8.11
N SER A 12 -5.55 17.39 7.70
CA SER A 12 -5.67 17.75 6.29
C SER A 12 -5.23 19.20 6.05
N THR A 13 -5.06 19.57 4.80
CA THR A 13 -4.81 20.96 4.40
C THR A 13 -6.10 21.62 3.94
N SER A 14 -6.36 22.84 4.40
CA SER A 14 -7.53 23.63 3.97
C SER A 14 -7.36 24.34 2.63
N VAL A 15 -6.13 24.37 2.09
CA VAL A 15 -5.78 25.02 0.83
C VAL A 15 -5.18 23.98 -0.11
N SER A 16 -5.55 24.05 -1.38
CA SER A 16 -5.07 23.11 -2.40
C SER A 16 -3.65 23.44 -2.89
N VAL A 17 -2.97 22.42 -3.40
CA VAL A 17 -1.68 22.52 -4.11
C VAL A 17 -0.52 23.03 -3.24
N LEU A 18 -0.56 22.74 -1.95
CA LEU A 18 0.59 22.97 -1.08
C LEU A 18 1.74 22.01 -1.41
N ARG A 19 2.95 22.40 -1.05
CA ARG A 19 4.16 21.59 -1.29
C ARG A 19 5.03 21.53 -0.05
N ASN A 20 5.85 20.49 0.05
CA ASN A 20 6.87 20.35 1.09
C ASN A 20 6.29 20.30 2.51
N ILE A 21 5.09 19.73 2.67
CA ILE A 21 4.51 19.52 4.01
C ILE A 21 5.19 18.31 4.62
N VAL A 22 5.60 18.41 5.89
CA VAL A 22 6.11 17.28 6.65
C VAL A 22 5.22 17.05 7.86
N ILE A 23 4.61 15.86 7.91
CA ILE A 23 3.96 15.33 9.10
C ILE A 23 4.87 14.25 9.64
N ARG A 24 5.27 14.37 10.91
CA ARG A 24 6.20 13.44 11.53
C ARG A 24 5.78 13.11 12.95
N ASN A 25 5.94 11.85 13.31
CA ASN A 25 5.73 11.28 14.63
C ASN A 25 4.26 11.33 15.09
N GLY A 26 3.89 10.34 15.90
CA GLY A 26 2.65 10.33 16.66
C GLY A 26 1.54 9.49 16.03
N ALA A 27 0.33 9.64 16.57
CA ALA A 27 -0.80 8.79 16.21
C ALA A 27 -2.03 9.60 15.78
N VAL A 28 -2.77 9.09 14.79
CA VAL A 28 -4.04 9.67 14.31
C VAL A 28 -5.09 8.56 14.26
N SER A 29 -6.08 8.62 15.15
CA SER A 29 -6.98 7.49 15.34
C SER A 29 -8.44 7.85 15.59
N GLY A 30 -9.38 7.01 15.16
CA GLY A 30 -10.80 7.15 15.50
C GLY A 30 -11.54 8.28 14.77
N TRP A 31 -10.98 8.79 13.66
CA TRP A 31 -11.60 9.85 12.87
C TRP A 31 -12.68 9.27 11.96
N THR A 32 -13.77 9.99 11.70
CA THR A 32 -14.86 9.42 10.86
C THR A 32 -14.56 9.42 9.37
N VAL A 33 -13.50 10.12 8.96
CA VAL A 33 -13.00 10.15 7.57
C VAL A 33 -11.58 9.56 7.51
N THR A 34 -10.66 10.19 6.78
CA THR A 34 -9.27 9.73 6.66
C THR A 34 -8.45 10.23 7.85
N GLY A 35 -7.52 9.42 8.35
CA GLY A 35 -6.60 9.84 9.41
C GLY A 35 -5.76 11.03 8.97
N ILE A 36 -4.91 10.84 7.96
CA ILE A 36 -4.12 11.92 7.34
C ILE A 36 -4.45 12.03 5.85
N ASP A 37 -4.89 13.20 5.41
CA ASP A 37 -5.23 13.47 4.01
C ASP A 37 -4.45 14.67 3.44
N LEU A 38 -3.37 14.36 2.72
CA LEU A 38 -2.66 15.29 1.85
C LEU A 38 -2.93 15.02 0.36
N PHE A 39 -3.83 14.08 0.06
CA PHE A 39 -4.16 13.66 -1.30
C PHE A 39 -5.26 14.53 -1.89
N SER A 40 -6.38 14.71 -1.17
CA SER A 40 -7.57 15.38 -1.68
C SER A 40 -7.34 16.85 -2.01
N SER A 41 -6.38 17.48 -1.36
CA SER A 41 -5.97 18.86 -1.62
C SER A 41 -4.93 19.00 -2.73
N LEU A 42 -4.53 17.91 -3.38
CA LEU A 42 -3.47 17.89 -4.39
C LEU A 42 -2.13 18.43 -3.86
N SER A 43 -1.84 18.19 -2.58
CA SER A 43 -0.54 18.58 -2.01
C SER A 43 0.55 17.66 -2.56
N THR A 44 1.69 18.22 -2.94
CA THR A 44 2.76 17.47 -3.65
C THR A 44 4.10 17.57 -2.94
N ASN A 45 4.99 16.60 -3.17
CA ASN A 45 6.33 16.58 -2.58
C ASN A 45 6.33 16.71 -1.04
N SER A 46 5.35 16.07 -0.40
CA SER A 46 5.17 16.07 1.05
C SER A 46 5.69 14.77 1.66
N GLN A 47 5.86 14.75 2.97
CA GLN A 47 6.38 13.59 3.71
C GLN A 47 5.50 13.27 4.91
N ILE A 48 5.22 11.99 5.12
CA ILE A 48 4.56 11.45 6.31
C ILE A 48 5.48 10.39 6.90
N ILE A 49 5.96 10.62 8.12
CA ILE A 49 7.08 9.89 8.72
C ILE A 49 6.71 9.42 10.14
N ASP A 50 6.94 8.15 10.46
CA ASP A 50 6.81 7.64 11.84
C ASP A 50 5.41 7.91 12.44
N VAL A 51 4.35 7.69 11.65
CA VAL A 51 2.97 7.88 12.09
C VAL A 51 2.23 6.56 12.24
N HIS A 52 1.49 6.42 13.34
CA HIS A 52 0.51 5.36 13.53
C HIS A 52 -0.92 5.85 13.26
N SER A 53 -1.54 5.39 12.18
CA SER A 53 -2.91 5.76 11.80
C SER A 53 -3.89 4.60 11.97
N SER A 54 -4.85 4.71 12.88
CA SER A 54 -5.70 3.56 13.22
C SER A 54 -7.18 3.84 13.50
N GLY A 55 -8.05 2.91 13.11
CA GLY A 55 -9.47 3.02 13.42
C GLY A 55 -10.16 4.20 12.73
N ASN A 56 -9.70 4.63 11.55
CA ASN A 56 -10.31 5.75 10.82
C ASN A 56 -11.40 5.26 9.86
N GLY A 57 -12.40 6.10 9.64
CA GLY A 57 -13.64 5.80 8.93
C GLY A 57 -13.54 5.81 7.40
N VAL A 58 -12.37 6.15 6.85
CA VAL A 58 -12.01 5.87 5.45
C VAL A 58 -10.57 5.34 5.40
N HIS A 59 -9.60 6.13 4.94
CA HIS A 59 -8.22 5.67 4.82
C HIS A 59 -7.41 5.96 6.09
N GLY A 60 -6.35 5.21 6.32
CA GLY A 60 -5.39 5.57 7.37
C GLY A 60 -4.62 6.83 6.95
N ILE A 61 -3.78 6.67 5.92
CA ILE A 61 -2.88 7.69 5.42
C ILE A 61 -3.08 7.86 3.92
N GLN A 62 -3.26 9.09 3.46
CA GLN A 62 -3.28 9.46 2.05
C GLN A 62 -2.27 10.59 1.77
N ILE A 63 -1.42 10.39 0.77
CA ILE A 63 -0.46 11.39 0.32
C ILE A 63 -0.60 11.67 -1.18
N GLY A 64 -0.52 12.95 -1.56
CA GLY A 64 -0.58 13.36 -2.96
C GLY A 64 0.75 13.14 -3.70
N ARG A 65 0.75 13.51 -5.00
CA ARG A 65 1.81 13.22 -5.97
C ARG A 65 3.23 13.51 -5.49
N GLY A 66 4.14 12.58 -5.78
CA GLY A 66 5.56 12.71 -5.43
C GLY A 66 5.83 12.69 -3.92
N GLY A 67 4.85 12.24 -3.12
CA GLY A 67 4.97 12.18 -1.68
C GLY A 67 5.85 11.02 -1.21
N THR A 68 6.38 11.14 0.00
CA THR A 68 7.08 10.05 0.70
C THR A 68 6.32 9.64 1.95
N ILE A 69 6.06 8.33 2.10
CA ILE A 69 5.59 7.74 3.35
C ILE A 69 6.71 6.83 3.88
N ARG A 70 7.13 7.05 5.11
CA ARG A 70 8.24 6.29 5.70
C ARG A 70 7.95 5.88 7.13
N ASP A 71 8.26 4.62 7.44
CA ASP A 71 8.16 4.05 8.79
C ASP A 71 6.78 4.27 9.44
N CYS A 72 5.71 4.22 8.62
CA CYS A 72 4.35 4.44 9.10
C CYS A 72 3.61 3.11 9.30
N THR A 73 2.64 3.11 10.21
CA THR A 73 1.76 1.97 10.45
C THR A 73 0.31 2.39 10.26
N ALA A 74 -0.45 1.70 9.40
CA ALA A 74 -1.87 1.96 9.20
C ALA A 74 -2.72 0.71 9.47
N THR A 75 -3.56 0.75 10.50
CA THR A 75 -4.30 -0.45 10.94
C THR A 75 -5.75 -0.21 11.30
N TYR A 76 -6.61 -1.20 11.10
CA TYR A 76 -8.03 -1.14 11.50
C TYR A 76 -8.81 0.00 10.86
N ASN A 77 -8.42 0.48 9.69
CA ASN A 77 -9.17 1.49 8.96
C ASN A 77 -10.26 0.83 8.11
N THR A 78 -11.41 1.51 7.96
CA THR A 78 -12.58 1.00 7.20
C THR A 78 -12.43 1.14 5.68
N GLY A 79 -11.34 1.73 5.21
CA GLY A 79 -10.88 1.75 3.83
C GLY A 79 -9.50 1.12 3.72
N SER A 80 -8.67 1.61 2.80
CA SER A 80 -7.28 1.15 2.67
C SER A 80 -6.38 1.78 3.75
N GLY A 81 -5.35 1.05 4.19
CA GLY A 81 -4.43 1.57 5.21
C GLY A 81 -3.58 2.75 4.71
N ILE A 82 -2.81 2.53 3.65
CA ILE A 82 -1.94 3.55 3.05
C ILE A 82 -2.29 3.73 1.57
N VAL A 83 -2.53 4.98 1.17
CA VAL A 83 -2.82 5.36 -0.22
C VAL A 83 -1.87 6.46 -0.66
N CYS A 84 -1.33 6.34 -1.86
CA CYS A 84 -0.53 7.40 -2.47
C CYS A 84 -0.89 7.61 -3.94
N GLU A 85 -0.74 8.85 -4.41
CA GLU A 85 -0.90 9.18 -5.83
C GLU A 85 0.36 8.77 -6.63
N ALA A 86 0.48 9.21 -7.89
CA ALA A 86 1.59 8.86 -8.75
C ALA A 86 2.96 9.38 -8.25
N GLY A 87 4.02 8.64 -8.57
CA GLY A 87 5.41 9.03 -8.32
C GLY A 87 5.81 9.04 -6.85
N CYS A 88 5.05 8.38 -5.98
CA CYS A 88 5.33 8.36 -4.55
C CYS A 88 6.35 7.29 -4.15
N VAL A 89 6.93 7.46 -2.97
CA VAL A 89 7.86 6.52 -2.36
C VAL A 89 7.29 6.07 -1.02
N ILE A 90 7.11 4.76 -0.82
CA ILE A 90 6.67 4.16 0.44
C ILE A 90 7.76 3.22 0.94
N ILE A 91 8.30 3.46 2.13
CA ILE A 91 9.43 2.69 2.68
C ILE A 91 9.14 2.28 4.13
N GLY A 92 9.52 1.06 4.51
CA GLY A 92 9.59 0.65 5.93
C GLY A 92 8.23 0.64 6.64
N SER A 93 7.12 0.55 5.89
CA SER A 93 5.78 0.80 6.42
C SER A 93 4.97 -0.49 6.54
N SER A 94 4.01 -0.49 7.46
CA SER A 94 3.14 -1.63 7.76
C SER A 94 1.67 -1.27 7.60
N SER A 95 0.87 -2.15 6.98
CA SER A 95 -0.56 -1.95 6.80
C SER A 95 -1.35 -3.22 7.07
N GLY A 96 -2.15 -3.20 8.15
CA GLY A 96 -2.73 -4.41 8.72
C GLY A 96 -4.19 -4.30 9.15
N SER A 97 -4.98 -5.35 8.96
CA SER A 97 -6.36 -5.41 9.46
C SER A 97 -7.26 -4.27 8.97
N ASN A 98 -7.01 -3.75 7.76
CA ASN A 98 -7.89 -2.78 7.13
C ASN A 98 -8.98 -3.52 6.33
N THR A 99 -10.16 -2.94 6.19
CA THR A 99 -11.28 -3.62 5.50
C THR A 99 -11.10 -3.64 3.97
N ALA A 100 -10.33 -2.71 3.40
CA ALA A 100 -9.95 -2.71 1.99
C ALA A 100 -8.48 -3.15 1.82
N ASN A 101 -7.69 -2.50 0.95
CA ASN A 101 -6.32 -2.92 0.68
C ASN A 101 -5.33 -2.46 1.77
N GLY A 102 -4.20 -3.16 1.92
CA GLY A 102 -3.11 -2.69 2.76
C GLY A 102 -2.50 -1.40 2.20
N PHE A 103 -1.99 -1.49 0.97
CA PHE A 103 -1.40 -0.37 0.23
C PHE A 103 -2.09 -0.19 -1.12
N VAL A 104 -2.36 1.06 -1.48
CA VAL A 104 -2.81 1.48 -2.82
C VAL A 104 -1.85 2.54 -3.33
N ALA A 105 -1.18 2.27 -4.45
CA ALA A 105 -0.24 3.21 -5.06
C ALA A 105 -0.63 3.55 -6.48
N GLY A 106 -0.57 4.84 -6.81
CA GLY A 106 -0.68 5.34 -8.18
C GLY A 106 0.51 4.92 -9.04
N SER A 107 0.53 5.39 -10.28
CA SER A 107 1.56 4.99 -11.25
C SER A 107 2.97 5.48 -10.88
N ILE A 108 4.01 4.75 -11.30
CA ILE A 108 5.43 5.12 -11.14
C ILE A 108 5.85 5.24 -9.65
N CYS A 109 5.19 4.51 -8.77
CA CYS A 109 5.55 4.50 -7.35
C CYS A 109 6.67 3.48 -7.06
N VAL A 110 7.41 3.75 -6.00
CA VAL A 110 8.36 2.79 -5.40
C VAL A 110 7.85 2.42 -4.02
N ILE A 111 7.64 1.13 -3.78
CA ILE A 111 7.28 0.58 -2.48
C ILE A 111 8.40 -0.37 -2.07
N SER A 112 9.03 -0.16 -0.93
CA SER A 112 10.05 -1.09 -0.46
C SER A 112 10.03 -1.36 1.03
N ASP A 113 10.44 -2.58 1.39
CA ASP A 113 10.65 -2.97 2.78
C ASP A 113 9.36 -2.79 3.62
N CYS A 114 8.21 -3.13 3.01
CA CYS A 114 6.87 -2.93 3.58
C CYS A 114 6.16 -4.25 3.86
N SER A 115 5.22 -4.25 4.82
CA SER A 115 4.43 -5.43 5.18
C SER A 115 2.92 -5.16 5.14
N ALA A 116 2.16 -6.02 4.46
CA ALA A 116 0.70 -5.95 4.36
C ALA A 116 0.05 -7.25 4.86
N TYR A 117 -0.80 -7.18 5.90
CA TYR A 117 -1.39 -8.39 6.47
C TYR A 117 -2.85 -8.26 6.92
N LEU A 118 -3.60 -9.36 6.83
CA LEU A 118 -4.98 -9.43 7.33
C LEU A 118 -5.91 -8.34 6.76
N ASN A 119 -5.67 -7.88 5.53
CA ASN A 119 -6.53 -6.87 4.91
C ASN A 119 -7.68 -7.52 4.15
N GLY A 120 -8.86 -6.89 4.17
CA GLY A 120 -10.06 -7.38 3.47
C GLY A 120 -9.99 -7.26 1.95
N GLY A 121 -8.99 -6.55 1.42
CA GLY A 121 -8.63 -6.48 0.01
C GLY A 121 -7.31 -7.21 -0.30
N SER A 122 -6.52 -6.64 -1.21
CA SER A 122 -5.16 -7.13 -1.50
C SER A 122 -4.15 -6.52 -0.53
N GLY A 123 -3.02 -7.19 -0.31
CA GLY A 123 -1.93 -6.62 0.48
C GLY A 123 -1.39 -5.35 -0.16
N PHE A 124 -1.00 -5.44 -1.43
CA PHE A 124 -0.55 -4.32 -2.24
C PHE A 124 -1.34 -4.26 -3.55
N THR A 125 -1.83 -3.07 -3.92
CA THR A 125 -2.38 -2.77 -5.24
C THR A 125 -1.66 -1.58 -5.83
N THR A 126 -1.12 -1.72 -7.04
CA THR A 126 -0.47 -0.59 -7.74
C THR A 126 -1.07 -0.36 -9.12
N GLU A 127 -0.98 0.86 -9.59
CA GLU A 127 -1.14 1.17 -11.02
C GLU A 127 0.16 0.83 -11.79
N SER A 128 0.42 1.51 -12.90
CA SER A 128 1.41 1.11 -13.90
C SER A 128 2.83 1.53 -13.51
N SER A 129 3.82 0.83 -14.05
CA SER A 129 5.26 1.17 -13.93
C SER A 129 5.77 1.33 -12.50
N CYS A 130 5.17 0.60 -11.55
CA CYS A 130 5.59 0.63 -10.16
C CYS A 130 6.72 -0.36 -9.90
N THR A 131 7.52 -0.09 -8.87
CA THR A 131 8.50 -1.04 -8.34
C THR A 131 8.12 -1.43 -6.92
N LEU A 132 7.99 -2.73 -6.66
CA LEU A 132 7.84 -3.27 -5.32
C LEU A 132 9.07 -4.12 -5.01
N ARG A 133 9.77 -3.82 -3.90
CA ARG A 133 10.99 -4.53 -3.51
C ARG A 133 10.98 -4.91 -2.04
N ASN A 134 11.36 -6.14 -1.70
CA ASN A 134 11.44 -6.59 -0.30
C ASN A 134 10.11 -6.42 0.47
N CYS A 135 8.97 -6.61 -0.20
CA CYS A 135 7.67 -6.49 0.45
C CYS A 135 7.14 -7.85 0.87
N SER A 136 6.42 -7.89 2.00
CA SER A 136 5.74 -9.10 2.49
C SER A 136 4.23 -8.90 2.49
N SER A 137 3.48 -9.86 1.95
CA SER A 137 2.02 -9.84 1.95
C SER A 137 1.47 -11.16 2.49
N SER A 138 0.66 -11.10 3.56
CA SER A 138 0.13 -12.31 4.18
C SER A 138 -1.32 -12.25 4.61
N ASN A 139 -2.06 -13.35 4.44
CA ASN A 139 -3.44 -13.47 4.95
C ASN A 139 -4.37 -12.35 4.46
N ASN A 140 -4.21 -11.90 3.22
CA ASN A 140 -5.13 -10.91 2.63
C ASN A 140 -6.26 -11.63 1.88
N SER A 141 -7.46 -11.05 1.93
CA SER A 141 -8.67 -11.67 1.36
C SER A 141 -8.70 -11.68 -0.17
N LEU A 142 -7.77 -10.98 -0.83
CA LEU A 142 -7.57 -11.03 -2.28
C LEU A 142 -6.14 -11.47 -2.64
N TYR A 143 -5.43 -10.69 -3.46
CA TYR A 143 -4.05 -10.98 -3.86
C TYR A 143 -3.07 -10.57 -2.76
N GLY A 144 -1.92 -11.21 -2.69
CA GLY A 144 -0.82 -10.69 -1.86
C GLY A 144 -0.29 -9.38 -2.45
N ILE A 145 0.17 -9.44 -3.70
CA ILE A 145 0.61 -8.31 -4.51
C ILE A 145 -0.13 -8.33 -5.84
N ARG A 146 -0.84 -7.23 -6.16
CA ARG A 146 -1.42 -6.97 -7.48
C ARG A 146 -0.77 -5.74 -8.07
N ALA A 147 0.19 -5.95 -8.97
CA ALA A 147 0.81 -4.87 -9.74
C ALA A 147 0.31 -4.91 -11.18
N THR A 148 0.20 -3.75 -11.83
CA THR A 148 -0.36 -3.67 -13.18
C THR A 148 0.74 -3.53 -14.24
N ILE A 149 0.51 -2.75 -15.29
CA ILE A 149 1.28 -2.78 -16.53
C ILE A 149 2.71 -2.32 -16.28
N GLY A 150 3.70 -3.05 -16.81
CA GLY A 150 5.11 -2.66 -16.78
C GLY A 150 5.70 -2.55 -15.37
N SER A 151 5.04 -3.12 -14.36
CA SER A 151 5.52 -3.07 -12.98
C SER A 151 6.56 -4.15 -12.70
N ASN A 152 7.46 -3.86 -11.77
CA ASN A 152 8.55 -4.74 -11.38
C ASN A 152 8.39 -5.15 -9.91
N VAL A 153 8.28 -6.46 -9.64
CA VAL A 153 8.11 -7.02 -8.30
C VAL A 153 9.32 -7.88 -7.98
N GLN A 154 10.11 -7.47 -6.99
CA GLN A 154 11.41 -8.08 -6.71
C GLN A 154 11.55 -8.46 -5.24
N GLN A 155 12.08 -9.65 -4.97
CA GLN A 155 12.44 -10.06 -3.61
C GLN A 155 11.26 -10.00 -2.63
N CYS A 156 10.04 -10.21 -3.14
CA CYS A 156 8.82 -10.13 -2.34
C CYS A 156 8.38 -11.51 -1.87
N THR A 157 7.72 -11.55 -0.72
CA THR A 157 7.05 -12.75 -0.19
C THR A 157 5.54 -12.56 -0.19
N ALA A 158 4.81 -13.53 -0.72
CA ALA A 158 3.35 -13.54 -0.71
C ALA A 158 2.81 -14.88 -0.21
N ASN A 159 2.13 -14.88 0.93
CA ASN A 159 1.69 -16.12 1.55
C ASN A 159 0.29 -16.10 2.17
N PHE A 160 -0.40 -17.23 2.09
CA PHE A 160 -1.75 -17.38 2.67
C PHE A 160 -2.76 -16.34 2.19
N ASN A 161 -2.64 -15.86 0.95
CA ASN A 161 -3.64 -14.95 0.38
C ASN A 161 -4.76 -15.74 -0.29
N ASN A 162 -5.99 -15.23 -0.26
CA ASN A 162 -7.17 -15.95 -0.76
C ASN A 162 -7.30 -15.98 -2.28
N LEU A 163 -6.47 -15.22 -3.01
CA LEU A 163 -6.30 -15.34 -4.46
C LEU A 163 -4.85 -15.73 -4.78
N SER A 164 -4.29 -15.19 -5.86
CA SER A 164 -2.90 -15.46 -6.21
C SER A 164 -1.94 -14.67 -5.32
N GLY A 165 -0.78 -15.25 -5.00
CA GLY A 165 0.23 -14.60 -4.16
C GLY A 165 0.74 -13.31 -4.80
N ILE A 166 1.31 -13.41 -6.00
CA ILE A 166 1.80 -12.27 -6.77
C ILE A 166 1.15 -12.31 -8.15
N TRP A 167 0.48 -11.23 -8.52
CA TRP A 167 0.00 -11.01 -9.87
C TRP A 167 0.59 -9.73 -10.45
N VAL A 168 1.30 -9.87 -11.57
CA VAL A 168 1.69 -8.76 -12.43
C VAL A 168 0.94 -8.87 -13.75
N ASN A 169 0.35 -7.77 -14.23
CA ASN A 169 -0.43 -7.79 -15.46
C ASN A 169 0.48 -7.83 -16.71
N ILE A 170 0.34 -6.91 -17.66
CA ILE A 170 1.08 -6.96 -18.94
C ILE A 170 2.48 -6.37 -18.79
N GLY A 171 3.48 -7.00 -19.43
CA GLY A 171 4.79 -6.41 -19.67
C GLY A 171 5.64 -6.15 -18.42
N GLY A 172 5.29 -6.74 -17.27
CA GLY A 172 6.03 -6.56 -16.03
C GLY A 172 7.05 -7.66 -15.76
N ALA A 173 7.77 -7.53 -14.65
CA ALA A 173 8.79 -8.48 -14.23
C ALA A 173 8.56 -8.93 -12.79
N ILE A 174 8.81 -10.21 -12.53
CA ILE A 174 8.78 -10.81 -11.19
C ILE A 174 10.11 -11.52 -10.98
N ALA A 175 10.87 -11.13 -9.96
CA ALA A 175 12.24 -11.63 -9.76
C ALA A 175 12.54 -11.95 -8.29
N GLY A 176 13.11 -13.11 -7.99
CA GLY A 176 13.57 -13.42 -6.64
C GLY A 176 12.45 -13.54 -5.60
N CYS A 177 11.21 -13.80 -6.04
CA CYS A 177 10.04 -13.78 -5.17
C CYS A 177 9.71 -15.17 -4.60
N THR A 178 9.10 -15.20 -3.42
CA THR A 178 8.61 -16.42 -2.78
C THR A 178 7.09 -16.37 -2.64
N ALA A 179 6.38 -17.39 -3.13
CA ALA A 179 4.93 -17.47 -3.01
C ALA A 179 4.46 -18.86 -2.51
N TYR A 180 3.76 -18.89 -1.39
CA TYR A 180 3.29 -20.14 -0.80
C TYR A 180 1.98 -20.04 -0.02
N GLY A 181 1.21 -21.11 0.05
CA GLY A 181 -0.05 -21.13 0.80
C GLY A 181 -1.14 -20.26 0.21
N ASN A 182 -0.97 -19.70 -1.00
CA ASN A 182 -2.00 -18.87 -1.62
C ASN A 182 -3.05 -19.77 -2.26
N VAL A 183 -4.33 -19.41 -2.16
CA VAL A 183 -5.45 -20.29 -2.54
C VAL A 183 -5.54 -20.53 -4.05
N GLN A 184 -5.04 -19.60 -4.87
CA GLN A 184 -4.97 -19.77 -6.32
C GLN A 184 -3.52 -20.03 -6.76
N ASN A 185 -2.96 -19.20 -7.65
CA ASN A 185 -1.60 -19.37 -8.12
C ASN A 185 -0.62 -18.74 -7.13
N GLY A 186 0.58 -19.32 -6.95
CA GLY A 186 1.64 -18.60 -6.23
C GLY A 186 2.04 -17.32 -6.97
N ILE A 187 2.30 -17.44 -8.28
CA ILE A 187 2.64 -16.31 -9.16
C ILE A 187 1.81 -16.38 -10.45
N MET A 188 1.24 -15.26 -10.86
CA MET A 188 0.56 -15.06 -12.13
C MET A 188 1.20 -13.88 -12.87
N ILE A 189 1.45 -14.04 -14.17
CA ILE A 189 2.00 -12.98 -15.01
C ILE A 189 1.22 -12.86 -16.32
N GLY A 190 0.98 -11.63 -16.77
CA GLY A 190 0.33 -11.36 -18.05
C GLY A 190 1.30 -11.38 -19.23
N ILE A 191 0.75 -11.05 -20.41
CA ILE A 191 1.45 -11.11 -21.70
C ILE A 191 2.71 -10.22 -21.68
N GLY A 192 3.80 -10.74 -22.24
CA GLY A 192 5.07 -10.02 -22.35
C GLY A 192 5.82 -9.82 -21.04
N GLY A 193 5.39 -10.50 -19.96
CA GLY A 193 6.10 -10.45 -18.69
C GLY A 193 7.21 -11.47 -18.55
N SER A 194 8.06 -11.29 -17.53
CA SER A 194 9.14 -12.22 -17.16
C SER A 194 9.04 -12.66 -15.70
N VAL A 195 9.34 -13.93 -15.45
CA VAL A 195 9.44 -14.51 -14.10
C VAL A 195 10.79 -15.19 -13.99
N ILE A 196 11.59 -14.79 -13.00
CA ILE A 196 12.96 -15.28 -12.81
C ILE A 196 13.26 -15.52 -11.32
N ASP A 197 14.03 -16.57 -11.02
CA ASP A 197 14.52 -16.88 -9.67
C ASP A 197 13.44 -16.90 -8.58
N CYS A 198 12.24 -17.37 -8.91
CA CYS A 198 11.11 -17.42 -7.98
C CYS A 198 10.95 -18.81 -7.36
N THR A 199 10.59 -18.83 -6.07
CA THR A 199 10.29 -20.04 -5.31
C THR A 199 8.78 -20.13 -5.06
N LEU A 200 8.15 -21.20 -5.52
CA LEU A 200 6.71 -21.45 -5.31
C LEU A 200 6.51 -22.82 -4.68
N TYR A 201 5.71 -22.92 -3.62
CA TYR A 201 5.35 -24.19 -3.01
C TYR A 201 4.00 -24.10 -2.28
N ALA A 202 3.28 -25.21 -2.17
CA ALA A 202 2.02 -25.31 -1.40
C ALA A 202 0.97 -24.22 -1.72
N ASN A 203 0.72 -23.93 -3.02
CA ASN A 203 -0.37 -23.05 -3.47
C ASN A 203 -1.50 -23.92 -4.05
#